data_AF-A0AAW0AZP9-F1
#
_entry.id   AF-A0AAW0AZP9-F1
#
_cell.length_a   1.000
_cell.length_b   1.000
_cell.length_c   1.000
_cell.angle_alpha   90.00
_cell.angle_beta   90.00
_cell.angle_gamma   90.00
#
_symmetry.space_group_name_H-M   'P 1'
#
loop_
_entity.id
_entity.type
_entity.pdbx_description
1 polymer ?
#
loop_
_entity_poly.entity_id
_entity_poly.type
_entity_poly.pdbx_seq_one_letter_code
_entity_poly.pdbx_strand_id
1 'polypeptide(L)'
;MATFAMNLNMQLKKPPACDRCKARRVLCLSQVNGPCPRCAEANLECTTTPVSRGRRQKNLSAGETLPGSSSDSLPSLSRFTSDSSPDVPPSTLLSSSLDSPQLTPELVEHCIELLKYTLQYDHPLLLSSSIMLDIQAAGFDINSLSPQSRVLVLCLVSCAALTSFHPAILKDGPRPNSLTDVHFFGTSAVSQCGVHRASASRALHAEAIKAALDGGVIFEVSNDNAASCWFLDQLEQSGLEGPSRPWAEASMAHVRALAPIWRTVGYTSTDEAWWAGQLMGHALTSIRGRKPLPFTRIDELLLCGPEPHPLADIIASLRDSTSSLSLLHESLLPCKSNVISYARPHYVVYILDSARITPLSETAVIVFLESLSLMHIAVELIFNHIDNLILTSTINSTESAPIAQSPFVLDDLEYRETHEGAMQGAQIHARLQLLQSHARNFAEEGWRKLAKSIRYLPTPHFMPVHWTTVFDWARFCAEDVEGRVRSEPLTKEEVMDIEILANEIRLLGYSLDIASRPDVCAVLEKLDSFTHRFVNESG
;
A
#
# COMPACT_ATOMS: atom_id res chain seq x y z
N MET A 1 -16.35 65.87 -54.25
CA MET A 1 -15.76 64.63 -54.81
C MET A 1 -14.53 64.32 -53.95
N ALA A 2 -14.66 63.70 -52.78
CA ALA A 2 -14.98 62.29 -52.47
C ALA A 2 -13.92 61.30 -52.99
N THR A 3 -13.06 60.82 -52.07
CA THR A 3 -12.43 59.47 -52.03
C THR A 3 -11.66 59.35 -50.71
N PHE A 4 -12.16 58.66 -49.69
CA PHE A 4 -12.25 57.20 -49.43
C PHE A 4 -11.17 56.76 -48.43
N ALA A 5 -11.58 56.67 -47.16
CA ALA A 5 -10.84 56.05 -46.07
C ALA A 5 -11.05 54.52 -46.11
N MET A 6 -9.97 53.74 -46.06
CA MET A 6 -10.02 52.31 -45.76
C MET A 6 -9.65 52.07 -44.30
N ASN A 7 -10.67 51.70 -43.53
CA ASN A 7 -10.58 51.19 -42.17
C ASN A 7 -10.26 49.69 -42.25
N LEU A 8 -9.03 49.29 -41.92
CA LEU A 8 -8.64 47.88 -41.78
C LEU A 8 -8.60 47.52 -40.30
N ASN A 9 -9.76 47.12 -39.79
CA ASN A 9 -9.93 46.66 -38.42
C ASN A 9 -9.55 45.17 -38.34
N MET A 10 -8.25 44.87 -38.35
CA MET A 10 -7.76 43.54 -37.99
C MET A 10 -7.82 43.41 -36.47
N GLN A 11 -8.74 42.60 -35.96
CA GLN A 11 -8.80 42.23 -34.55
C GLN A 11 -7.53 41.43 -34.18
N LEU A 12 -6.47 42.12 -33.78
CA LEU A 12 -5.27 41.53 -33.21
C LEU A 12 -5.67 40.73 -31.96
N LYS A 13 -5.49 39.41 -32.03
CA LYS A 13 -5.67 38.52 -30.88
C LYS A 13 -4.78 39.04 -29.75
N LYS A 14 -5.40 39.32 -28.58
CA LYS A 14 -4.68 39.83 -27.41
C LYS A 14 -3.49 38.91 -27.08
N PRO A 15 -2.29 39.46 -26.82
CA PRO A 15 -1.14 38.65 -26.44
C PRO A 15 -1.41 37.92 -25.11
N PRO A 16 -0.79 36.75 -24.87
CA PRO A 16 -0.88 36.07 -23.59
C PRO A 16 -0.37 36.93 -22.43
N ALA A 17 -0.87 36.66 -21.22
CA ALA A 17 -0.37 37.29 -20.00
C ALA A 17 1.04 36.79 -19.67
N CYS A 18 1.89 37.66 -19.13
CA CYS A 18 3.23 37.28 -18.67
C CYS A 18 3.17 36.35 -17.44
N ASP A 19 4.24 35.60 -17.20
CA ASP A 19 4.28 34.54 -16.19
C ASP A 19 4.03 35.10 -14.78
N ARG A 20 4.52 36.31 -14.49
CA ARG A 20 4.35 36.95 -13.20
C ARG A 20 2.92 37.43 -12.93
N CYS A 21 2.28 38.08 -13.91
CA CYS A 21 0.87 38.46 -13.77
C CYS A 21 -0.02 37.23 -13.64
N LYS A 22 0.32 36.14 -14.34
CA LYS A 22 -0.36 34.85 -14.24
C LYS A 22 -0.18 34.21 -12.86
N ALA A 23 1.05 34.19 -12.31
CA ALA A 23 1.33 33.65 -10.98
C ALA A 23 0.60 34.43 -9.87
N ARG A 24 0.53 35.76 -9.98
CA ARG A 24 -0.20 36.62 -9.04
C ARG A 24 -1.71 36.67 -9.27
N ARG A 25 -2.22 35.99 -10.31
CA ARG A 25 -3.64 35.99 -10.73
C ARG A 25 -4.20 37.41 -10.96
N VAL A 26 -3.39 38.32 -11.52
CA VAL A 26 -3.79 39.70 -11.86
C VAL A 26 -3.83 39.91 -13.37
N LEU A 27 -4.65 40.85 -13.84
CA LEU A 27 -4.75 41.19 -15.26
C LEU A 27 -3.41 41.75 -15.79
N CYS A 28 -2.88 41.11 -16.83
CA CYS A 28 -1.69 41.56 -17.56
C CYS A 28 -2.08 42.52 -18.67
N LEU A 29 -1.48 43.71 -18.68
CA LEU A 29 -1.59 44.68 -19.77
C LEU A 29 -0.38 44.53 -20.68
N SER A 30 -0.38 43.50 -21.52
CA SER A 30 0.73 43.23 -22.45
C SER A 30 0.85 44.34 -23.49
N GLN A 31 2.07 44.82 -23.71
CA GLN A 31 2.42 45.80 -24.74
C GLN A 31 3.13 45.07 -25.89
N VAL A 32 2.97 45.57 -27.12
CA VAL A 32 3.59 44.95 -28.32
C VAL A 32 5.12 45.05 -28.24
N ASN A 33 5.63 46.16 -27.69
CA ASN A 33 7.05 46.42 -27.49
C ASN A 33 7.30 46.84 -26.04
N GLY A 34 7.77 45.93 -25.19
CA GLY A 34 8.23 46.24 -23.83
C GLY A 34 7.55 45.43 -22.70
N PRO A 35 8.06 45.55 -21.46
CA PRO A 35 7.49 44.90 -20.29
C PRO A 35 6.11 45.46 -19.97
N CYS A 36 5.21 44.65 -19.39
CA CYS A 36 3.91 45.17 -18.96
C CYS A 36 4.08 46.22 -17.84
N PRO A 37 3.16 47.19 -17.69
CA PRO A 37 3.29 48.27 -16.71
C PRO A 37 3.56 47.78 -15.28
N ARG A 38 2.97 46.66 -14.88
CA ARG A 38 3.17 46.06 -13.54
C ARG A 38 4.57 45.47 -13.35
N CYS A 39 5.18 44.94 -14.41
CA CYS A 39 6.56 44.46 -14.35
C CYS A 39 7.54 45.62 -14.43
N ALA A 40 7.23 46.65 -15.23
CA ALA A 40 8.01 47.88 -15.33
C ALA A 40 8.07 48.65 -14.00
N GLU A 41 6.92 48.88 -13.34
CA GLU A 41 6.85 49.53 -12.03
C GLU A 41 7.65 48.79 -10.96
N ALA A 42 7.71 47.46 -11.06
CA ALA A 42 8.43 46.63 -10.12
C ALA A 42 9.91 46.40 -10.49
N ASN A 43 10.43 47.06 -11.54
CA ASN A 43 11.78 46.87 -12.09
C ASN A 43 12.17 45.39 -12.29
N LEU A 44 11.24 44.60 -12.83
CA LEU A 44 11.43 43.16 -13.01
C LEU A 44 11.18 42.76 -14.46
N GLU A 45 11.94 41.76 -14.90
CA GLU A 45 11.88 41.26 -16.28
C GLU A 45 10.52 40.63 -16.58
N CYS A 46 9.93 41.00 -17.72
CA CYS A 46 8.60 40.56 -18.11
C CYS A 46 8.71 39.40 -19.10
N THR A 47 8.79 38.18 -18.59
CA THR A 47 8.88 36.95 -19.40
C THR A 47 7.50 36.32 -19.66
N THR A 48 7.34 35.74 -20.84
CA THR A 48 6.15 34.95 -21.20
C THR A 48 6.62 33.63 -21.76
N THR A 49 6.58 32.57 -20.95
CA THR A 49 7.02 31.24 -21.37
C THR A 49 5.98 30.63 -22.31
N PRO A 50 6.30 30.34 -23.59
CA PRO A 50 5.35 29.75 -24.52
C PRO A 50 5.01 28.32 -24.07
N VAL A 51 3.82 28.13 -23.50
CA VAL A 51 3.32 26.80 -23.17
C VAL A 51 2.85 26.12 -24.45
N SER A 52 3.56 25.09 -24.90
CA SER A 52 3.13 24.23 -26.00
C SER A 52 1.83 23.51 -25.62
N ARG A 53 0.68 24.03 -26.07
CA ARG A 53 -0.60 23.34 -25.94
C ARG A 53 -0.59 22.14 -26.89
N GLY A 54 -0.52 20.92 -26.35
CA GLY A 54 -0.73 19.70 -27.10
C GLY A 54 -2.05 19.77 -27.87
N ARG A 55 -1.97 19.68 -29.20
CA ARG A 55 -3.11 19.84 -30.11
C ARG A 55 -3.90 18.53 -30.10
N ARG A 56 -5.04 18.48 -29.40
CA ARG A 56 -6.02 17.39 -29.54
C ARG A 56 -6.59 17.44 -30.97
N GLN A 57 -6.29 16.44 -31.80
CA GLN A 57 -6.86 16.31 -33.14
C GLN A 57 -8.38 16.18 -33.03
N LYS A 58 -9.11 17.08 -33.67
CA LYS A 58 -10.58 17.06 -33.76
C LYS A 58 -10.92 16.69 -35.20
N ASN A 59 -11.44 15.48 -35.40
CA ASN A 59 -12.00 15.05 -36.68
C ASN A 59 -13.33 15.79 -36.91
N LEU A 60 -13.42 16.49 -38.04
CA LEU A 60 -14.64 16.97 -38.70
C LEU A 60 -14.63 16.27 -40.08
N SER A 61 -15.71 15.68 -40.58
CA SER A 61 -16.97 16.30 -41.07
C SER A 61 -18.00 15.17 -41.28
N ALA A 62 -19.31 15.32 -41.50
CA ALA A 62 -20.24 16.38 -41.94
C ALA A 62 -21.65 15.97 -41.43
N GLY A 63 -22.73 16.74 -41.31
CA GLY A 63 -23.14 18.08 -41.73
C GLY A 63 -24.64 17.99 -42.07
N GLU A 64 -25.52 18.78 -41.42
CA GLU A 64 -26.82 19.26 -41.97
C GLU A 64 -27.61 20.17 -40.97
N THR A 65 -27.76 21.45 -41.36
CA THR A 65 -28.92 22.38 -41.28
C THR A 65 -29.80 22.61 -40.01
N LEU A 66 -29.58 23.79 -39.37
CA LEU A 66 -30.47 24.95 -38.97
C LEU A 66 -32.02 24.79 -38.74
N PRO A 67 -32.75 25.79 -38.15
CA PRO A 67 -32.50 26.68 -36.99
C PRO A 67 -33.75 26.88 -36.04
N GLY A 68 -33.59 27.49 -34.84
CA GLY A 68 -34.77 27.93 -34.06
C GLY A 68 -34.54 28.54 -32.65
N SER A 69 -34.30 29.85 -32.62
CA SER A 69 -34.69 30.90 -31.64
C SER A 69 -34.68 30.74 -30.09
N SER A 70 -34.01 31.74 -29.48
CA SER A 70 -34.34 32.58 -28.29
C SER A 70 -34.20 32.10 -26.82
N SER A 71 -33.22 32.71 -26.14
CA SER A 71 -33.34 33.65 -24.99
C SER A 71 -32.49 33.30 -23.75
N ASP A 72 -31.57 34.24 -23.47
CA ASP A 72 -30.97 34.64 -22.20
C ASP A 72 -31.13 33.76 -20.95
N SER A 73 -29.98 33.30 -20.43
CA SER A 73 -29.66 33.26 -18.99
C SER A 73 -28.18 32.94 -18.80
N LEU A 74 -27.47 33.79 -18.05
CA LEU A 74 -26.09 33.58 -17.56
C LEU A 74 -25.95 32.22 -16.82
N PRO A 75 -24.79 31.52 -16.91
CA PRO A 75 -24.50 30.49 -15.92
C PRO A 75 -23.19 30.70 -15.15
N SER A 76 -23.35 30.49 -13.85
CA SER A 76 -22.36 30.25 -12.81
C SER A 76 -21.31 29.20 -13.16
N LEU A 77 -20.16 29.38 -12.54
CA LEU A 77 -19.04 28.44 -12.40
C LEU A 77 -19.49 27.14 -11.72
N SER A 78 -19.80 26.11 -12.52
CA SER A 78 -19.71 24.69 -12.10
C SER A 78 -19.99 23.75 -13.28
N ARG A 79 -18.93 23.27 -13.93
CA ARG A 79 -18.97 21.98 -14.66
C ARG A 79 -17.58 21.45 -14.99
N PHE A 80 -17.10 20.51 -14.17
CA PHE A 80 -16.30 19.40 -14.66
C PHE A 80 -17.26 18.53 -15.50
N THR A 81 -17.07 18.52 -16.81
CA THR A 81 -17.76 17.54 -17.68
C THR A 81 -16.85 16.32 -17.80
N SER A 82 -17.22 15.26 -17.07
CA SER A 82 -16.83 13.89 -17.42
C SER A 82 -17.45 13.53 -18.77
N ASP A 83 -16.61 12.98 -19.64
CA ASP A 83 -17.06 12.28 -20.84
C ASP A 83 -17.71 10.96 -20.41
N SER A 84 -18.76 10.60 -21.14
CA SER A 84 -19.78 9.63 -20.75
C SER A 84 -19.33 8.19 -21.01
N SER A 85 -19.30 7.37 -19.96
CA SER A 85 -19.55 5.92 -20.00
C SER A 85 -20.70 5.61 -19.04
N PRO A 86 -21.61 4.68 -19.38
CA PRO A 86 -22.84 4.50 -18.61
C PRO A 86 -22.60 3.65 -17.35
N ASP A 87 -23.31 4.06 -16.28
CA ASP A 87 -23.76 3.27 -15.13
C ASP A 87 -22.77 2.85 -14.03
N VAL A 88 -22.28 3.81 -13.23
CA VAL A 88 -22.27 3.68 -11.76
C VAL A 88 -22.52 5.07 -11.11
N PRO A 89 -23.58 5.30 -10.33
CA PRO A 89 -23.80 6.57 -9.65
C PRO A 89 -22.87 6.73 -8.42
N PRO A 90 -22.24 7.89 -8.18
CA PRO A 90 -21.35 8.12 -7.04
C PRO A 90 -22.11 8.42 -5.72
N SER A 91 -23.28 7.81 -5.52
CA SER A 91 -24.20 8.12 -4.42
C SER A 91 -24.48 6.95 -3.47
N THR A 92 -23.77 5.83 -3.60
CA THR A 92 -23.97 4.62 -2.75
C THR A 92 -23.15 4.61 -1.45
N LEU A 93 -22.27 5.58 -1.19
CA LEU A 93 -21.38 5.55 -0.01
C LEU A 93 -22.03 6.03 1.31
N LEU A 94 -23.26 6.57 1.29
CA LEU A 94 -23.87 7.21 2.47
C LEU A 94 -25.32 6.80 2.73
N SER A 95 -25.83 5.74 2.09
CA SER A 95 -27.07 5.11 2.52
C SER A 95 -26.75 4.26 3.76
N SER A 96 -27.37 4.58 4.91
CA SER A 96 -27.31 3.73 6.11
C SER A 96 -27.65 2.30 5.69
N SER A 97 -26.67 1.40 5.78
CA SER A 97 -26.83 0.05 5.28
C SER A 97 -27.86 -0.66 6.16
N LEU A 98 -29.02 -1.02 5.59
CA LEU A 98 -30.03 -1.83 6.27
C LEU A 98 -29.47 -3.17 6.78
N ASP A 99 -28.28 -3.57 6.31
CA ASP A 99 -27.58 -4.80 6.64
C ASP A 99 -26.45 -4.64 7.68
N SER A 100 -26.28 -3.45 8.29
CA SER A 100 -25.28 -3.30 9.36
C SER A 100 -25.67 -4.12 10.59
N PRO A 101 -24.75 -4.95 11.14
CA PRO A 101 -25.04 -5.66 12.38
C PRO A 101 -25.33 -4.66 13.50
N GLN A 102 -26.28 -5.00 14.37
CA GLN A 102 -26.55 -4.21 15.57
C GLN A 102 -25.35 -4.30 16.51
N LEU A 103 -24.78 -3.15 16.88
CA LEU A 103 -23.63 -3.04 17.75
C LEU A 103 -24.05 -3.16 19.22
N THR A 104 -24.41 -4.38 19.64
CA THR A 104 -24.66 -4.69 21.05
C THR A 104 -23.33 -4.71 21.82
N PRO A 105 -23.35 -4.43 23.15
CA PRO A 105 -22.15 -4.50 23.98
C PRO A 105 -21.37 -5.82 23.84
N GLU A 106 -22.07 -6.95 23.75
CA GLU A 106 -21.47 -8.28 23.61
C GLU A 106 -20.72 -8.45 22.28
N LEU A 107 -21.28 -7.93 21.18
CA LEU A 107 -20.61 -7.95 19.88
C LEU A 107 -19.36 -7.07 19.89
N VAL A 108 -19.44 -5.89 20.50
CA VAL A 108 -18.33 -4.95 20.59
C VAL A 108 -17.20 -5.54 21.44
N GLU A 109 -17.52 -6.08 22.62
CA GLU A 109 -16.56 -6.78 23.49
C GLU A 109 -15.87 -7.92 22.74
N HIS A 110 -16.64 -8.80 22.08
CA HIS A 110 -16.11 -9.89 21.27
C HIS A 110 -15.14 -9.39 20.18
N CYS A 111 -15.49 -8.31 19.47
CA CYS A 111 -14.64 -7.74 18.44
C CYS A 111 -13.33 -7.14 19.01
N ILE A 112 -13.41 -6.47 20.16
CA ILE A 112 -12.22 -5.90 20.83
C ILE A 112 -11.29 -7.02 21.33
N GLU A 113 -11.83 -8.10 21.89
CA GLU A 113 -11.04 -9.27 22.28
C GLU A 113 -10.35 -9.92 21.07
N LEU A 114 -11.05 -10.01 19.93
CA LEU A 114 -10.45 -10.53 18.71
C LEU A 114 -9.35 -9.64 18.14
N LEU A 115 -9.41 -8.34 18.37
CA LEU A 115 -8.39 -7.43 17.87
C LEU A 115 -7.00 -7.76 18.43
N LYS A 116 -6.90 -8.26 19.69
CA LYS A 116 -5.64 -8.68 20.34
C LYS A 116 -4.87 -9.75 19.55
N TYR A 117 -5.57 -10.44 18.66
CA TYR A 117 -5.01 -11.44 17.76
C TYR A 117 -4.64 -10.86 16.38
N THR A 118 -4.59 -9.55 16.23
CA THR A 118 -4.29 -8.88 14.97
C THR A 118 -3.09 -7.96 15.15
N LEU A 119 -2.27 -7.81 14.10
CA LEU A 119 -1.08 -6.95 14.12
C LEU A 119 -1.42 -5.45 14.31
N GLN A 120 -2.68 -5.07 14.11
CA GLN A 120 -3.23 -3.74 14.36
C GLN A 120 -3.29 -3.40 15.84
N TYR A 121 -3.42 -4.41 16.71
CA TYR A 121 -3.51 -4.18 18.15
C TYR A 121 -2.24 -3.52 18.70
N ASP A 122 -1.09 -3.91 18.15
CA ASP A 122 0.22 -3.36 18.49
C ASP A 122 0.54 -2.07 17.73
N HIS A 123 -0.46 -1.41 17.13
CA HIS A 123 -0.22 -0.13 16.47
C HIS A 123 0.11 0.96 17.52
N PRO A 124 1.20 1.75 17.34
CA PRO A 124 1.61 2.77 18.32
C PRO A 124 0.52 3.76 18.71
N LEU A 125 -0.32 4.17 17.74
CA LEU A 125 -1.45 5.08 18.01
C LEU A 125 -2.54 4.45 18.89
N LEU A 126 -2.73 3.14 18.79
CA LEU A 126 -3.72 2.44 19.63
C LEU A 126 -3.18 2.25 21.04
N LEU A 127 -1.90 1.90 21.18
CA LEU A 127 -1.24 1.81 22.50
C LEU A 127 -1.15 3.16 23.22
N SER A 128 -1.05 4.24 22.46
CA SER A 128 -1.02 5.62 23.00
C SER A 128 -2.42 6.17 23.30
N SER A 129 -3.48 5.44 22.95
CA SER A 129 -4.87 5.82 23.17
C SER A 129 -5.40 5.21 24.47
N SER A 130 -6.33 5.91 25.14
CA SER A 130 -7.08 5.38 26.29
C SER A 130 -8.28 4.53 25.88
N ILE A 131 -8.51 4.31 24.58
CA ILE A 131 -9.77 3.78 24.05
C ILE A 131 -10.19 2.45 24.66
N MET A 132 -9.23 1.56 24.98
CA MET A 132 -9.51 0.26 25.58
C MET A 132 -10.05 0.37 27.00
N LEU A 133 -9.56 1.34 27.78
CA LEU A 133 -10.08 1.64 29.11
C LEU A 133 -11.43 2.35 29.02
N ASP A 134 -11.57 3.28 28.08
CA ASP A 134 -12.79 4.06 27.90
C ASP A 134 -13.98 3.19 27.47
N ILE A 135 -13.78 2.26 26.52
CA ILE A 135 -14.83 1.33 26.08
C ILE A 135 -15.22 0.33 27.18
N GLN A 136 -14.26 -0.12 28.00
CA GLN A 136 -14.55 -0.97 29.15
C GLN A 136 -15.34 -0.24 30.23
N ALA A 137 -14.97 1.01 30.54
CA ALA A 137 -15.68 1.86 31.49
C ALA A 137 -17.11 2.20 31.01
N ALA A 138 -17.30 2.30 29.70
CA ALA A 138 -18.58 2.45 29.02
C ALA A 138 -19.43 1.15 29.00
N GLY A 139 -18.92 0.03 29.54
CA GLY A 139 -19.60 -1.26 29.45
C GLY A 139 -19.82 -1.72 28.01
N PHE A 140 -18.89 -1.37 27.12
CA PHE A 140 -18.94 -1.63 25.68
C PHE A 140 -20.10 -0.97 24.91
N ASP A 141 -20.85 -0.03 25.52
CA ASP A 141 -21.81 0.79 24.80
C ASP A 141 -21.12 1.97 24.09
N ILE A 142 -20.94 1.82 22.78
CA ILE A 142 -20.28 2.83 21.93
C ILE A 142 -20.98 4.19 21.92
N ASN A 143 -22.27 4.25 22.26
CA ASN A 143 -23.02 5.51 22.26
C ASN A 143 -22.74 6.36 23.49
N SER A 144 -22.18 5.76 24.54
CA SER A 144 -21.75 6.47 25.75
C SER A 144 -20.37 7.11 25.62
N LEU A 145 -19.63 6.79 24.55
CA LEU A 145 -18.31 7.34 24.27
C LEU A 145 -18.36 8.76 23.68
N SER A 146 -17.20 9.44 23.71
CA SER A 146 -16.99 10.66 22.96
C SER A 146 -17.19 10.42 21.44
N PRO A 147 -17.58 11.42 20.65
CA PRO A 147 -17.73 11.25 19.20
C PRO A 147 -16.48 10.67 18.52
N GLN A 148 -15.29 11.11 18.91
CA GLN A 148 -14.00 10.69 18.36
C GLN A 148 -13.69 9.23 18.72
N SER A 149 -13.82 8.90 20.01
CA SER A 149 -13.62 7.53 20.51
C SER A 149 -14.62 6.55 19.90
N ARG A 150 -15.87 6.98 19.68
CA ARG A 150 -16.88 6.19 18.97
C ARG A 150 -16.48 5.89 17.53
N VAL A 151 -15.89 6.84 16.81
CA VAL A 151 -15.38 6.59 15.44
C VAL A 151 -14.27 5.55 15.48
N LEU A 152 -13.32 5.67 16.41
CA LEU A 152 -12.25 4.69 16.55
C LEU A 152 -12.82 3.30 16.80
N VAL A 153 -13.74 3.14 17.75
CA VAL A 153 -14.36 1.83 18.03
C VAL A 153 -15.10 1.28 16.82
N LEU A 154 -15.82 2.10 16.05
CA LEU A 154 -16.44 1.66 14.79
C LEU A 154 -15.40 1.13 13.79
N CYS A 155 -14.25 1.80 13.67
CA CYS A 155 -13.15 1.33 12.82
C CYS A 155 -12.59 -0.02 13.32
N LEU A 156 -12.35 -0.13 14.63
CA LEU A 156 -11.85 -1.36 15.25
C LEU A 156 -12.81 -2.54 15.04
N VAL A 157 -14.10 -2.33 15.27
CA VAL A 157 -15.14 -3.34 15.09
C VAL A 157 -15.29 -3.70 13.61
N SER A 158 -15.18 -2.74 12.69
CA SER A 158 -15.17 -3.01 11.24
C SER A 158 -13.98 -3.90 10.83
N CYS A 159 -12.78 -3.67 11.38
CA CYS A 159 -11.63 -4.54 11.15
C CYS A 159 -11.81 -5.93 11.77
N ALA A 160 -12.18 -5.98 13.05
CA ALA A 160 -12.38 -7.25 13.78
C ALA A 160 -13.55 -8.09 13.21
N ALA A 161 -14.51 -7.46 12.54
CA ALA A 161 -15.57 -8.19 11.85
C ALA A 161 -15.03 -9.17 10.80
N LEU A 162 -13.85 -8.90 10.23
CA LEU A 162 -13.19 -9.78 9.26
C LEU A 162 -12.63 -11.07 9.90
N THR A 163 -12.44 -11.11 11.21
CA THR A 163 -11.98 -12.31 11.94
C THR A 163 -13.05 -12.87 12.88
N SER A 164 -14.23 -12.24 12.94
CA SER A 164 -15.25 -12.50 13.95
C SER A 164 -16.13 -13.73 13.72
N PHE A 165 -16.15 -14.65 14.69
CA PHE A 165 -17.07 -15.80 14.71
C PHE A 165 -18.37 -15.56 15.50
N HIS A 166 -18.70 -14.29 15.76
CA HIS A 166 -19.93 -13.92 16.45
C HIS A 166 -21.17 -14.19 15.58
N PRO A 167 -22.29 -14.73 16.14
CA PRO A 167 -23.49 -15.02 15.37
C PRO A 167 -24.10 -13.78 14.69
N ALA A 168 -24.00 -12.61 15.31
CA ALA A 168 -24.51 -11.36 14.72
C ALA A 168 -23.80 -10.98 13.40
N ILE A 169 -22.58 -11.47 13.17
CA ILE A 169 -21.81 -11.25 11.94
C ILE A 169 -21.98 -12.43 10.97
N LEU A 170 -21.85 -13.66 11.47
CA LEU A 170 -21.89 -14.87 10.63
C LEU A 170 -23.31 -15.31 10.25
N LYS A 171 -24.35 -14.78 10.91
CA LYS A 171 -25.74 -15.24 10.79
C LYS A 171 -25.88 -16.72 11.20
N ASP A 172 -26.99 -17.35 10.81
CA ASP A 172 -27.24 -18.76 11.07
C ASP A 172 -26.36 -19.64 10.17
N GLY A 173 -25.58 -20.54 10.76
CA GLY A 173 -24.72 -21.45 10.00
C GLY A 173 -23.61 -22.10 10.84
N PRO A 174 -22.82 -23.00 10.22
CA PRO A 174 -21.62 -23.55 10.85
C PRO A 174 -20.63 -22.41 11.12
N ARG A 175 -20.09 -22.37 12.35
CA ARG A 175 -19.12 -21.37 12.80
C ARG A 175 -18.12 -22.01 13.76
N PRO A 176 -16.88 -21.52 13.80
CA PRO A 176 -15.92 -22.01 14.78
C PRO A 176 -16.24 -21.44 16.15
N ASN A 177 -15.83 -22.17 17.19
CA ASN A 177 -15.92 -21.69 18.58
C ASN A 177 -14.64 -20.93 19.01
N SER A 178 -13.59 -21.01 18.20
CA SER A 178 -12.26 -20.47 18.46
C SER A 178 -11.53 -20.22 17.15
N LEU A 179 -10.60 -19.27 17.13
CA LEU A 179 -9.67 -19.10 16.01
C LEU A 179 -8.70 -20.28 15.84
N THR A 180 -8.61 -21.19 16.81
CA THR A 180 -7.77 -22.40 16.78
C THR A 180 -8.54 -23.68 16.39
N ASP A 181 -9.78 -23.55 15.92
CA ASP A 181 -10.64 -24.70 15.55
C ASP A 181 -10.21 -25.34 14.22
N VAL A 182 -9.16 -26.17 14.28
CA VAL A 182 -8.57 -26.84 13.10
C VAL A 182 -9.61 -27.64 12.31
N HIS A 183 -10.58 -28.24 13.00
CA HIS A 183 -11.63 -29.02 12.34
C HIS A 183 -12.54 -28.13 11.50
N PHE A 184 -12.95 -26.97 12.01
CA PHE A 184 -13.74 -26.02 11.25
C PHE A 184 -12.97 -25.46 10.04
N PHE A 185 -11.71 -25.06 10.26
CA PHE A 185 -10.89 -24.42 9.22
C PHE A 185 -10.51 -25.36 8.07
N GLY A 186 -10.65 -26.68 8.24
CA GLY A 186 -10.53 -27.67 7.16
C GLY A 186 -11.78 -27.85 6.31
N THR A 187 -12.88 -27.14 6.57
CA THR A 187 -14.17 -27.34 5.88
C THR A 187 -14.44 -26.31 4.77
N SER A 188 -15.38 -26.62 3.88
CA SER A 188 -15.87 -25.68 2.86
C SER A 188 -16.68 -24.50 3.43
N ALA A 189 -17.16 -24.61 4.68
CA ALA A 189 -17.94 -23.57 5.37
C ALA A 189 -17.15 -22.27 5.61
N VAL A 190 -15.82 -22.35 5.57
CA VAL A 190 -14.90 -21.22 5.70
C VAL A 190 -15.25 -20.10 4.72
N SER A 191 -15.46 -20.46 3.44
CA SER A 191 -15.79 -19.50 2.37
C SER A 191 -17.09 -18.73 2.62
N GLN A 192 -18.11 -19.40 3.17
CA GLN A 192 -19.41 -18.77 3.48
C GLN A 192 -19.27 -17.76 4.62
N CYS A 193 -18.42 -18.05 5.61
CA CYS A 193 -18.11 -17.11 6.68
C CYS A 193 -17.47 -15.82 6.13
N GLY A 194 -16.55 -15.95 5.17
CA GLY A 194 -15.91 -14.81 4.53
C GLY A 194 -16.87 -13.88 3.82
N VAL A 195 -17.88 -14.41 3.13
CA VAL A 195 -18.95 -13.60 2.50
C VAL A 195 -19.69 -12.75 3.53
N HIS A 196 -20.15 -13.38 4.62
CA HIS A 196 -20.91 -12.69 5.67
C HIS A 196 -20.08 -11.61 6.37
N ARG A 197 -18.81 -11.91 6.67
CA ARG A 197 -17.89 -10.97 7.30
C ARG A 197 -17.50 -9.81 6.43
N ALA A 198 -17.17 -10.07 5.17
CA ALA A 198 -16.84 -9.02 4.23
C ALA A 198 -18.04 -8.07 4.06
N SER A 199 -19.27 -8.60 4.03
CA SER A 199 -20.48 -7.80 4.02
C SER A 199 -20.65 -6.96 5.29
N ALA A 200 -20.52 -7.58 6.47
CA ALA A 200 -20.65 -6.89 7.76
C ALA A 200 -19.57 -5.82 7.95
N SER A 201 -18.32 -6.13 7.63
CA SER A 201 -17.19 -5.21 7.68
C SER A 201 -17.40 -4.00 6.78
N ARG A 202 -17.88 -4.20 5.54
CA ARG A 202 -18.24 -3.10 4.61
C ARG A 202 -19.36 -2.22 5.16
N ALA A 203 -20.41 -2.81 5.75
CA ALA A 203 -21.51 -2.04 6.34
C ALA A 203 -21.03 -1.20 7.54
N LEU A 204 -20.25 -1.82 8.44
CA LEU A 204 -19.64 -1.14 9.59
C LEU A 204 -18.65 -0.05 9.17
N HIS A 205 -17.90 -0.30 8.10
CA HIS A 205 -16.97 0.67 7.52
C HIS A 205 -17.71 1.91 6.99
N ALA A 206 -18.84 1.72 6.31
CA ALA A 206 -19.65 2.85 5.83
C ALA A 206 -20.17 3.71 7.00
N GLU A 207 -20.61 3.08 8.09
CA GLU A 207 -21.00 3.79 9.31
C GLU A 207 -19.80 4.50 9.98
N ALA A 208 -18.62 3.88 9.98
CA ALA A 208 -17.39 4.49 10.49
C ALA A 208 -17.00 5.73 9.68
N ILE A 209 -17.04 5.68 8.34
CA ILE A 209 -16.78 6.84 7.48
C ILE A 209 -17.77 7.97 7.78
N LYS A 210 -19.07 7.65 7.85
CA LYS A 210 -20.10 8.64 8.16
C LYS A 210 -19.84 9.30 9.51
N ALA A 211 -19.58 8.51 10.54
CA ALA A 211 -19.26 9.00 11.87
C ALA A 211 -17.96 9.84 11.88
N ALA A 212 -16.94 9.47 11.10
CA ALA A 212 -15.69 10.20 10.98
C ALA A 212 -15.87 11.59 10.35
N LEU A 213 -16.72 11.67 9.32
CA LEU A 213 -17.08 12.92 8.65
C LEU A 213 -17.88 13.83 9.58
N ASP A 214 -18.90 13.29 10.26
CA ASP A 214 -19.74 14.02 11.20
C ASP A 214 -18.94 14.48 12.43
N GLY A 215 -18.00 13.65 12.90
CA GLY A 215 -17.14 13.91 14.04
C GLY A 215 -15.92 14.79 13.74
N GLY A 216 -15.68 15.16 12.48
CA GLY A 216 -14.56 16.02 12.10
C GLY A 216 -13.17 15.41 12.39
N VAL A 217 -13.05 14.08 12.32
CA VAL A 217 -11.85 13.33 12.74
C VAL A 217 -10.57 13.82 12.07
N ILE A 218 -10.65 14.26 10.81
CA ILE A 218 -9.51 14.79 10.04
C ILE A 218 -8.93 16.09 10.64
N PHE A 219 -9.74 16.89 11.33
CA PHE A 219 -9.39 18.25 11.74
C PHE A 219 -8.91 18.35 13.18
N GLU A 220 -9.41 17.46 14.06
CA GLU A 220 -9.09 17.50 15.48
C GLU A 220 -7.92 16.57 15.81
N VAL A 221 -6.82 17.13 16.31
CA VAL A 221 -5.62 16.35 16.62
C VAL A 221 -5.78 15.58 17.92
N SER A 222 -5.81 14.24 17.82
CA SER A 222 -5.76 13.32 18.95
C SER A 222 -5.19 11.95 18.51
N ASN A 223 -4.72 11.13 19.46
CA ASN A 223 -4.29 9.76 19.16
C ASN A 223 -5.45 8.95 18.55
N ASP A 224 -6.67 9.11 19.09
CA ASP A 224 -7.87 8.42 18.62
C ASP A 224 -8.21 8.76 17.17
N ASN A 225 -8.11 10.04 16.80
CA ASN A 225 -8.39 10.49 15.44
C ASN A 225 -7.30 10.08 14.45
N ALA A 226 -6.03 10.14 14.87
CA ALA A 226 -4.91 9.64 14.09
C ALA A 226 -5.06 8.14 13.81
N ALA A 227 -5.44 7.35 14.83
CA ALA A 227 -5.68 5.92 14.73
C ALA A 227 -6.89 5.64 13.83
N SER A 228 -7.99 6.37 14.00
CA SER A 228 -9.20 6.26 13.17
C SER A 228 -8.87 6.46 11.69
N CYS A 229 -8.15 7.54 11.36
CA CYS A 229 -7.68 7.77 9.99
C CYS A 229 -6.79 6.64 9.47
N TRP A 230 -5.90 6.10 10.31
CA TRP A 230 -5.07 4.96 9.91
C TRP A 230 -5.91 3.72 9.59
N PHE A 231 -6.85 3.34 10.46
CA PHE A 231 -7.73 2.19 10.24
C PHE A 231 -8.64 2.36 9.02
N LEU A 232 -9.18 3.57 8.79
CA LEU A 232 -9.96 3.86 7.59
C LEU A 232 -9.14 3.69 6.32
N ASP A 233 -7.88 4.16 6.29
CA ASP A 233 -6.99 3.91 5.16
C ASP A 233 -6.77 2.41 4.93
N GLN A 234 -6.57 1.63 5.99
CA GLN A 234 -6.37 0.17 5.90
C GLN A 234 -7.63 -0.55 5.38
N LEU A 235 -8.83 -0.15 5.78
CA LEU A 235 -10.09 -0.70 5.30
C LEU A 235 -10.31 -0.36 3.81
N GLU A 236 -10.00 0.88 3.41
CA GLU A 236 -10.15 1.35 2.03
C GLU A 236 -9.12 0.76 1.04
N GLN A 237 -7.97 0.28 1.52
CA GLN A 237 -6.95 -0.37 0.67
C GLN A 237 -7.48 -1.59 -0.10
N SER A 238 -8.59 -2.19 0.34
CA SER A 238 -9.22 -3.35 -0.30
C SER A 238 -10.17 -2.99 -1.45
N GLY A 239 -10.62 -1.74 -1.56
CA GLY A 239 -11.72 -1.37 -2.46
C GLY A 239 -11.57 -0.08 -3.26
N LEU A 240 -10.65 0.83 -2.90
CA LEU A 240 -10.49 2.09 -3.62
C LEU A 240 -9.41 2.04 -4.70
N GLU A 241 -9.88 1.93 -5.94
CA GLU A 241 -9.14 2.29 -7.16
C GLU A 241 -9.03 3.83 -7.25
N GLY A 242 -8.11 4.40 -6.48
CA GLY A 242 -7.89 5.84 -6.46
C GLY A 242 -6.40 6.17 -6.29
N PRO A 243 -5.90 7.23 -6.95
CA PRO A 243 -4.48 7.62 -6.86
C PRO A 243 -4.10 8.21 -5.50
N SER A 244 -5.08 8.66 -4.70
CA SER A 244 -4.86 9.32 -3.40
C SER A 244 -5.15 8.39 -2.21
N ARG A 245 -4.55 8.72 -1.07
CA ARG A 245 -4.79 8.07 0.25
C ARG A 245 -5.11 9.14 1.30
N PRO A 246 -6.30 9.77 1.23
CA PRO A 246 -6.62 10.93 2.05
C PRO A 246 -6.56 10.62 3.55
N TRP A 247 -6.97 9.42 3.97
CA TRP A 247 -6.91 9.02 5.37
C TRP A 247 -5.47 8.77 5.84
N ALA A 248 -4.59 8.19 5.01
CA ALA A 248 -3.17 8.09 5.38
C ALA A 248 -2.51 9.48 5.51
N GLU A 249 -2.84 10.42 4.62
CA GLU A 249 -2.35 11.80 4.70
C GLU A 249 -2.84 12.51 5.97
N ALA A 250 -4.13 12.36 6.29
CA ALA A 250 -4.73 12.89 7.52
C ALA A 250 -4.09 12.27 8.78
N SER A 251 -3.95 10.94 8.81
CA SER A 251 -3.27 10.23 9.90
C SER A 251 -1.86 10.77 10.11
N MET A 252 -1.06 10.89 9.05
CA MET A 252 0.29 11.44 9.15
C MET A 252 0.31 12.92 9.56
N ALA A 253 -0.69 13.72 9.18
CA ALA A 253 -0.82 15.10 9.64
C ALA A 253 -1.06 15.17 11.18
N HIS A 254 -1.91 14.29 11.73
CA HIS A 254 -2.08 14.18 13.17
C HIS A 254 -0.78 13.72 13.86
N VAL A 255 -0.14 12.69 13.32
CA VAL A 255 1.12 12.16 13.85
C VAL A 255 2.19 13.24 13.92
N ARG A 256 2.32 14.09 12.89
CA ARG A 256 3.26 15.23 12.90
C ARG A 256 2.99 16.22 14.04
N ALA A 257 1.72 16.46 14.36
CA ALA A 257 1.34 17.34 15.44
C ALA A 257 1.55 16.70 16.83
N LEU A 258 1.37 15.39 16.95
CA LEU A 258 1.45 14.64 18.21
C LEU A 258 2.89 14.21 18.57
N ALA A 259 3.72 13.88 17.59
CA ALA A 259 5.06 13.32 17.83
C ALA A 259 5.97 14.19 18.71
N PRO A 260 5.99 15.54 18.60
CA PRO A 260 6.73 16.37 19.55
C PRO A 260 6.30 16.18 21.00
N ILE A 261 4.99 15.97 21.25
CA ILE A 261 4.43 15.76 22.58
C ILE A 261 4.88 14.39 23.11
N TRP A 262 4.76 13.33 22.32
CA TRP A 262 5.20 11.99 22.73
C TRP A 262 6.67 11.98 23.15
N ARG A 263 7.54 12.68 22.41
CA ARG A 263 8.96 12.83 22.75
C ARG A 263 9.21 13.54 24.08
N THR A 264 8.31 14.39 24.54
CA THR A 264 8.42 15.04 25.86
C THR A 264 7.93 14.17 27.01
N VAL A 265 7.05 13.19 26.75
CA VAL A 265 6.36 12.42 27.80
C VAL A 265 6.99 11.05 28.05
N GLY A 266 7.77 10.51 27.10
CA GLY A 266 8.50 9.25 27.31
C GLY A 266 8.61 8.38 26.07
N TYR A 267 9.18 8.92 24.99
CA TYR A 267 9.37 8.19 23.73
C TYR A 267 10.66 7.38 23.75
N THR A 268 10.56 6.07 23.49
CA THR A 268 11.66 5.10 23.64
C THR A 268 12.20 4.60 22.30
N SER A 269 13.33 3.89 22.33
CA SER A 269 13.87 3.21 21.14
C SER A 269 12.95 2.10 20.62
N THR A 270 12.13 1.50 21.50
CA THR A 270 11.09 0.55 21.10
C THR A 270 10.03 1.24 20.24
N ASP A 271 9.59 2.44 20.64
CA ASP A 271 8.63 3.25 19.88
C ASP A 271 9.21 3.61 18.50
N GLU A 272 10.50 4.00 18.45
CA GLU A 272 11.22 4.27 17.20
C GLU A 272 11.20 3.06 16.25
N ALA A 273 11.49 1.87 16.76
CA ALA A 273 11.47 0.63 15.98
C ALA A 273 10.05 0.24 15.53
N TRP A 274 9.02 0.54 16.32
CA TRP A 274 7.63 0.28 15.96
C TRP A 274 7.15 1.24 14.87
N TRP A 275 7.42 2.53 15.02
CA TRP A 275 7.11 3.53 13.99
C TRP A 275 7.87 3.28 12.69
N ALA A 276 9.12 2.81 12.75
CA ALA A 276 9.83 2.36 11.56
C ALA A 276 9.09 1.21 10.84
N GLY A 277 8.48 0.30 11.60
CA GLY A 277 7.63 -0.76 11.04
C GLY A 277 6.39 -0.19 10.34
N GLN A 278 5.73 0.80 10.96
CA GLN A 278 4.55 1.44 10.38
C GLN A 278 4.86 2.25 9.13
N LEU A 279 5.93 3.04 9.14
CA LEU A 279 6.39 3.80 7.97
C LEU A 279 6.82 2.86 6.83
N MET A 280 7.47 1.74 7.15
CA MET A 280 7.77 0.68 6.18
C MET A 280 6.48 0.11 5.57
N GLY A 281 5.45 -0.16 6.37
CA GLY A 281 4.14 -0.59 5.89
C GLY A 281 3.50 0.42 4.94
N HIS A 282 3.46 1.70 5.32
CA HIS A 282 2.96 2.77 4.44
C HIS A 282 3.75 2.85 3.13
N ALA A 283 5.08 2.69 3.19
CA ALA A 283 5.96 2.69 2.04
C ALA A 283 5.65 1.55 1.06
N LEU A 284 5.55 0.32 1.57
CA LEU A 284 5.23 -0.87 0.77
C LEU A 284 3.84 -0.75 0.13
N THR A 285 2.83 -0.33 0.89
CA THR A 285 1.47 -0.08 0.35
C THR A 285 1.50 0.96 -0.76
N SER A 286 2.28 2.04 -0.60
CA SER A 286 2.37 3.13 -1.58
C SER A 286 3.06 2.65 -2.87
N ILE A 287 4.18 1.92 -2.76
CA ILE A 287 4.85 1.31 -3.91
C ILE A 287 3.90 0.38 -4.66
N ARG A 288 3.28 -0.56 -3.95
CA ARG A 288 2.39 -1.55 -4.54
C ARG A 288 1.19 -0.92 -5.23
N GLY A 289 0.54 0.02 -4.54
CA GLY A 289 -0.63 0.75 -5.06
C GLY A 289 -0.28 1.83 -6.07
N ARG A 290 1.01 2.07 -6.36
CA ARG A 290 1.49 3.21 -7.15
C ARG A 290 0.99 4.56 -6.65
N LYS A 291 0.84 4.70 -5.34
CA LYS A 291 0.30 5.90 -4.66
C LYS A 291 1.43 6.72 -4.02
N PRO A 292 1.26 8.03 -3.82
CA PRO A 292 2.22 8.84 -3.08
C PRO A 292 2.47 8.31 -1.67
N LEU A 293 3.71 8.49 -1.18
CA LEU A 293 4.05 8.28 0.21
C LEU A 293 3.35 9.34 1.09
N PRO A 294 2.63 8.96 2.16
CA PRO A 294 1.94 9.92 3.03
C PRO A 294 2.89 10.65 3.99
N PHE A 295 4.18 10.33 3.96
CA PHE A 295 5.20 10.84 4.87
C PHE A 295 6.49 11.26 4.14
N THR A 296 7.25 12.12 4.79
CA THR A 296 8.49 12.74 4.31
C THR A 296 9.71 12.19 5.07
N ARG A 297 10.93 12.55 4.64
CA ARG A 297 12.14 12.21 5.41
C ARG A 297 12.17 12.90 6.78
N ILE A 298 11.55 14.07 6.92
CA ILE A 298 11.47 14.77 8.20
C ILE A 298 10.59 13.97 9.18
N ASP A 299 9.48 13.43 8.69
CA ASP A 299 8.59 12.58 9.51
C ASP A 299 9.31 11.31 9.96
N GLU A 300 10.10 10.71 9.08
CA GLU A 300 10.92 9.54 9.41
C GLU A 300 11.93 9.85 10.53
N LEU A 301 12.70 10.94 10.42
CA LEU A 301 13.64 11.33 11.48
C LEU A 301 12.93 11.69 12.80
N LEU A 302 11.75 12.29 12.71
CA LEU A 302 10.95 12.65 13.87
C LEU A 302 10.42 11.41 14.61
N LEU A 303 10.04 10.35 13.88
CA LEU A 303 9.41 9.17 14.45
C LEU A 303 10.39 8.03 14.72
N CYS A 304 11.33 7.78 13.83
CA CYS A 304 12.27 6.65 13.91
C CYS A 304 13.59 7.04 14.59
N GLY A 305 13.79 8.31 14.91
CA GLY A 305 15.03 8.80 15.50
C GLY A 305 16.13 9.05 14.47
N PRO A 306 17.40 9.08 14.89
CA PRO A 306 18.51 9.29 13.98
C PRO A 306 18.61 8.16 12.95
N GLU A 307 19.29 8.45 11.83
CA GLU A 307 19.52 7.45 10.80
C GLU A 307 20.28 6.23 11.38
N PRO A 308 19.75 5.01 11.23
CA PRO A 308 20.38 3.83 11.79
C PRO A 308 21.67 3.48 11.05
N HIS A 309 22.44 2.56 11.62
CA HIS A 309 23.65 2.04 10.97
C HIS A 309 23.34 1.46 9.59
N PRO A 310 24.26 1.60 8.62
CA PRO A 310 24.15 0.96 7.31
C PRO A 310 23.86 -0.54 7.44
N LEU A 311 23.02 -1.06 6.53
CA LEU A 311 22.65 -2.47 6.56
C LEU A 311 23.87 -3.41 6.45
N ALA A 312 24.92 -3.00 5.73
CA ALA A 312 26.16 -3.76 5.61
C ALA A 312 26.84 -4.02 6.96
N ASP A 313 26.83 -3.04 7.87
CA ASP A 313 27.43 -3.17 9.21
C ASP A 313 26.63 -4.16 10.06
N ILE A 314 25.30 -4.16 9.90
CA ILE A 314 24.42 -5.11 10.58
C ILE A 314 24.60 -6.52 10.03
N ILE A 315 24.75 -6.68 8.72
CA ILE A 315 25.05 -7.97 8.09
C ILE A 315 26.37 -8.53 8.61
N ALA A 316 27.42 -7.70 8.71
CA ALA A 316 28.69 -8.12 9.31
C ALA A 316 28.48 -8.58 10.76
N SER A 317 27.77 -7.79 11.57
CA SER A 317 27.45 -8.14 12.95
C SER A 317 26.67 -9.45 13.08
N LEU A 318 25.69 -9.68 12.20
CA LEU A 318 24.89 -10.91 12.16
C LEU A 318 25.71 -12.14 11.72
N ARG A 319 26.76 -11.97 10.90
CA ARG A 319 27.63 -13.09 10.49
C ARG A 319 28.57 -13.54 11.60
N ASP A 320 29.10 -12.57 12.35
CA ASP A 320 30.19 -12.81 13.30
C ASP A 320 29.71 -13.12 14.73
N SER A 321 28.43 -12.89 15.01
CA SER A 321 27.87 -13.01 16.37
C SER A 321 27.11 -14.31 16.60
N THR A 322 27.07 -14.76 17.86
CA THR A 322 26.14 -15.81 18.29
C THR A 322 24.71 -15.29 18.32
N SER A 323 23.75 -16.20 18.10
CA SER A 323 22.33 -15.85 18.09
C SER A 323 21.88 -15.32 19.45
N SER A 324 21.37 -14.08 19.46
CA SER A 324 20.83 -13.43 20.66
C SER A 324 19.61 -12.58 20.30
N LEU A 325 18.67 -12.48 21.24
CA LEU A 325 17.45 -11.67 21.06
C LEU A 325 17.78 -10.17 20.95
N SER A 326 18.83 -9.69 21.62
CA SER A 326 19.27 -8.30 21.53
C SER A 326 19.76 -7.96 20.13
N LEU A 327 20.60 -8.82 19.54
CA LEU A 327 21.10 -8.63 18.18
C LEU A 327 19.95 -8.62 17.16
N LEU A 328 18.98 -9.53 17.30
CA LEU A 328 17.79 -9.54 16.47
C LEU A 328 17.02 -8.23 16.60
N HIS A 329 16.76 -7.78 17.83
CA HIS A 329 16.04 -6.52 18.08
C HIS A 329 16.77 -5.31 17.47
N GLU A 330 18.09 -5.22 17.65
CA GLU A 330 18.94 -4.15 17.10
C GLU A 330 18.96 -4.15 15.56
N SER A 331 18.84 -5.32 14.92
CA SER A 331 18.82 -5.44 13.46
C SER A 331 17.51 -4.96 12.80
N LEU A 332 16.40 -4.90 13.55
CA LEU A 332 15.08 -4.59 12.98
C LEU A 332 14.97 -3.16 12.45
N LEU A 333 15.46 -2.17 13.19
CA LEU A 333 15.35 -0.76 12.82
C LEU A 333 16.15 -0.43 11.54
N PRO A 334 17.43 -0.85 11.39
CA PRO A 334 18.17 -0.74 10.13
C PRO A 334 17.44 -1.39 8.95
N CYS A 335 16.93 -2.61 9.11
CA CYS A 335 16.20 -3.31 8.04
C CYS A 335 14.95 -2.52 7.59
N LYS A 336 14.12 -2.07 8.54
CA LYS A 336 12.91 -1.28 8.26
C LYS A 336 13.24 0.06 7.58
N SER A 337 14.25 0.76 8.09
CA SER A 337 14.67 2.07 7.55
C SER A 337 15.26 1.95 6.15
N ASN A 338 15.93 0.83 5.85
CA ASN A 338 16.45 0.59 4.52
C ASN A 338 15.32 0.44 3.50
N VAL A 339 14.27 -0.32 3.83
CA VAL A 339 13.06 -0.44 2.98
C VAL A 339 12.39 0.92 2.75
N ILE A 340 12.26 1.75 3.80
CA ILE A 340 11.70 3.11 3.68
C ILE A 340 12.57 3.97 2.74
N SER A 341 13.89 3.91 2.93
CA SER A 341 14.86 4.68 2.16
C SER A 341 14.83 4.31 0.68
N TYR A 342 14.56 3.04 0.34
CA TYR A 342 14.36 2.61 -1.04
C TYR A 342 13.01 3.00 -1.62
N ALA A 343 11.93 2.89 -0.84
CA ALA A 343 10.59 3.19 -1.30
C ALA A 343 10.45 4.59 -1.92
N ARG A 344 11.16 5.57 -1.34
CA ARG A 344 11.05 6.98 -1.69
C ARG A 344 11.65 7.33 -3.06
N PRO A 345 12.92 7.03 -3.37
CA PRO A 345 13.45 7.14 -4.73
C PRO A 345 12.66 6.28 -5.72
N HIS A 346 12.23 5.07 -5.31
CA HIS A 346 11.48 4.19 -6.20
C HIS A 346 10.18 4.81 -6.69
N TYR A 347 9.45 5.44 -5.78
CA TYR A 347 8.25 6.17 -6.12
C TYR A 347 8.51 7.25 -7.17
N VAL A 348 9.57 8.04 -6.97
CA VAL A 348 9.91 9.16 -7.86
C VAL A 348 10.42 8.69 -9.23
N VAL A 349 11.25 7.65 -9.24
CA VAL A 349 12.00 7.21 -10.43
C VAL A 349 11.20 6.24 -11.30
N TYR A 350 10.34 5.40 -10.71
CA TYR A 350 9.68 4.31 -11.47
C TYR A 350 8.16 4.37 -11.48
N ILE A 351 7.55 5.02 -10.49
CA ILE A 351 6.11 4.90 -10.26
C ILE A 351 5.34 6.13 -10.74
N LEU A 352 5.87 7.33 -10.48
CA LEU A 352 5.23 8.57 -10.93
C LEU A 352 4.98 8.55 -12.45
N ASP A 353 3.90 9.18 -12.91
CA ASP A 353 3.66 9.33 -14.35
C ASP A 353 4.81 10.05 -15.08
N SER A 354 5.59 10.86 -14.35
CA SER A 354 6.83 11.46 -14.85
C SER A 354 7.94 10.44 -15.14
N ALA A 355 7.94 9.28 -14.48
CA ALA A 355 8.87 8.19 -14.79
C ALA A 355 8.62 7.60 -16.19
N ARG A 356 7.37 7.62 -16.67
CA ARG A 356 7.00 7.05 -17.98
C ARG A 356 7.49 7.88 -19.16
N ILE A 357 7.80 9.15 -18.94
CA ILE A 357 8.33 10.05 -19.98
C ILE A 357 9.86 10.07 -20.03
N THR A 358 10.53 9.50 -19.01
CA THR A 358 11.99 9.36 -18.96
C THR A 358 12.38 7.91 -19.25
N PRO A 359 13.45 7.66 -20.01
CA PRO A 359 13.96 6.31 -20.18
C PRO A 359 14.39 5.73 -18.83
N LEU A 360 14.19 4.42 -18.66
CA LEU A 360 14.60 3.69 -17.46
C LEU A 360 16.11 3.85 -17.25
N SER A 361 16.52 4.36 -16.09
CA SER A 361 17.94 4.46 -15.75
C SER A 361 18.46 3.10 -15.32
N GLU A 362 19.37 2.52 -16.11
CA GLU A 362 19.97 1.23 -15.77
C GLU A 362 20.74 1.28 -14.44
N THR A 363 21.49 2.36 -14.19
CA THR A 363 22.19 2.58 -12.93
C THR A 363 21.23 2.56 -11.75
N ALA A 364 20.06 3.18 -11.87
CA ALA A 364 19.07 3.16 -10.81
C ALA A 364 18.51 1.74 -10.56
N VAL A 365 18.40 0.91 -11.61
CA VAL A 365 17.93 -0.48 -11.48
C VAL A 365 18.99 -1.34 -10.80
N ILE A 366 20.26 -1.17 -11.16
CA ILE A 366 21.39 -1.88 -10.55
C ILE A 366 21.46 -1.55 -9.05
N VAL A 367 21.43 -0.26 -8.68
CA VAL A 367 21.44 0.18 -7.28
C VAL A 367 20.26 -0.41 -6.51
N PHE A 368 19.09 -0.53 -7.14
CA PHE A 368 17.94 -1.16 -6.51
C PHE A 368 18.13 -2.67 -6.30
N LEU A 369 18.65 -3.38 -7.29
CA LEU A 369 18.90 -4.81 -7.16
C LEU A 369 19.97 -5.10 -6.10
N GLU A 370 21.06 -4.34 -6.07
CA GLU A 370 22.10 -4.45 -5.02
C GLU A 370 21.50 -4.24 -3.62
N SER A 371 20.63 -3.24 -3.51
CA SER A 371 19.90 -2.91 -2.30
C SER A 371 18.96 -4.05 -1.84
N LEU A 372 18.24 -4.65 -2.78
CA LEU A 372 17.43 -5.85 -2.53
C LEU A 372 18.29 -7.04 -2.12
N SER A 373 19.45 -7.25 -2.76
CA SER A 373 20.40 -8.30 -2.39
C SER A 373 20.86 -8.16 -0.93
N LEU A 374 21.20 -6.94 -0.50
CA LEU A 374 21.59 -6.69 0.89
C LEU A 374 20.44 -6.95 1.86
N MET A 375 19.23 -6.48 1.53
CA MET A 375 18.03 -6.77 2.32
C MET A 375 17.77 -8.27 2.45
N HIS A 376 17.92 -8.99 1.34
CA HIS A 376 17.73 -10.43 1.29
C HIS A 376 18.72 -11.18 2.18
N ILE A 377 20.01 -10.84 2.09
CA ILE A 377 21.07 -11.40 2.96
C ILE A 377 20.76 -11.11 4.44
N ALA A 378 20.38 -9.87 4.76
CA ALA A 378 20.06 -9.50 6.14
C ALA A 378 18.88 -10.29 6.69
N VAL A 379 17.79 -10.41 5.92
CA VAL A 379 16.59 -11.17 6.30
C VAL A 379 16.92 -12.65 6.46
N GLU A 380 17.73 -13.23 5.58
CA GLU A 380 18.16 -14.62 5.69
C GLU A 380 18.97 -14.88 6.97
N LEU A 381 19.93 -14.02 7.27
CA LEU A 381 20.69 -14.12 8.51
C LEU A 381 19.77 -13.99 9.73
N ILE A 382 18.82 -13.05 9.72
CA ILE A 382 17.82 -12.90 10.78
C ILE A 382 17.01 -14.19 10.96
N PHE A 383 16.52 -14.81 9.88
CA PHE A 383 15.79 -16.09 9.97
C PHE A 383 16.68 -17.21 10.50
N ASN A 384 17.92 -17.33 10.04
CA ASN A 384 18.85 -18.33 10.56
C ASN A 384 19.09 -18.15 12.06
N HIS A 385 19.19 -16.91 12.54
CA HIS A 385 19.29 -16.60 13.97
C HIS A 385 18.02 -16.95 14.73
N ILE A 386 16.84 -16.69 14.17
CA ILE A 386 15.55 -17.09 14.75
C ILE A 386 15.47 -18.62 14.85
N ASP A 387 15.80 -19.34 13.78
CA ASP A 387 15.81 -20.80 13.77
C ASP A 387 16.78 -21.35 14.82
N ASN A 388 17.99 -20.79 14.94
CA ASN A 388 18.95 -21.17 15.97
C ASN A 388 18.43 -20.89 17.38
N LEU A 389 17.74 -19.77 17.61
CA LEU A 389 17.15 -19.45 18.92
C LEU A 389 15.98 -20.38 19.25
N ILE A 390 15.13 -20.69 18.28
CA ILE A 390 14.07 -21.67 18.44
C ILE A 390 14.70 -23.02 18.75
N LEU A 391 15.62 -23.51 17.91
CA LEU A 391 16.31 -24.78 18.12
C LEU A 391 17.01 -24.85 19.47
N THR A 392 17.73 -23.82 19.92
CA THR A 392 18.36 -23.82 21.25
C THR A 392 17.34 -23.80 22.38
N SER A 393 16.19 -23.14 22.22
CA SER A 393 15.07 -23.21 23.17
C SER A 393 14.46 -24.62 23.23
N THR A 394 14.39 -25.32 22.10
CA THR A 394 13.90 -26.71 22.01
C THR A 394 14.95 -27.73 22.48
N ILE A 395 16.24 -27.50 22.21
CA ILE A 395 17.39 -28.38 22.51
C ILE A 395 17.79 -28.32 23.98
N ASN A 396 17.54 -27.21 24.68
CA ASN A 396 17.55 -27.21 26.15
C ASN A 396 16.47 -28.12 26.77
N SER A 397 15.66 -28.78 25.94
CA SER A 397 14.75 -29.87 26.29
C SER A 397 15.15 -31.24 25.68
N THR A 398 16.20 -31.35 24.85
CA THR A 398 16.86 -32.60 24.40
C THR A 398 18.00 -32.29 23.39
N GLU A 399 19.21 -32.79 23.63
CA GLU A 399 20.45 -32.61 22.80
C GLU A 399 20.24 -32.99 21.31
N SER A 400 20.73 -32.24 20.31
CA SER A 400 22.15 -32.28 19.84
C SER A 400 22.36 -31.55 18.49
N ALA A 401 23.65 -31.23 18.22
CA ALA A 401 24.42 -31.11 16.95
C ALA A 401 24.14 -29.99 15.88
N PRO A 402 25.20 -29.47 15.19
CA PRO A 402 25.12 -28.31 14.29
C PRO A 402 25.09 -28.65 12.78
N ILE A 403 24.56 -27.73 11.96
CA ILE A 403 24.44 -27.81 10.48
C ILE A 403 25.28 -26.69 9.80
N ALA A 404 25.88 -27.02 8.65
CA ALA A 404 26.81 -26.18 7.88
C ALA A 404 26.14 -25.20 6.90
N GLN A 405 26.77 -24.05 6.68
CA GLN A 405 26.37 -22.98 5.76
C GLN A 405 26.99 -23.13 4.36
N SER A 406 26.28 -22.66 3.33
CA SER A 406 26.70 -22.59 1.92
C SER A 406 27.06 -21.14 1.52
N PRO A 407 28.11 -20.89 0.71
CA PRO A 407 28.47 -19.55 0.26
C PRO A 407 27.85 -19.19 -1.10
N PHE A 408 27.30 -17.98 -1.22
CA PHE A 408 26.91 -17.34 -2.48
C PHE A 408 27.96 -16.30 -2.87
N VAL A 409 28.45 -16.33 -4.12
CA VAL A 409 29.45 -15.40 -4.68
C VAL A 409 28.79 -14.62 -5.82
N LEU A 410 28.83 -13.29 -5.73
CA LEU A 410 28.49 -12.39 -6.84
C LEU A 410 29.78 -12.06 -7.58
N ASP A 411 29.89 -12.46 -8.84
CA ASP A 411 31.01 -12.10 -9.72
C ASP A 411 30.86 -10.67 -10.24
N ASP A 412 31.96 -9.92 -10.16
CA ASP A 412 32.09 -8.52 -10.59
C ASP A 412 31.94 -8.37 -12.12
N LEU A 413 30.97 -7.55 -12.55
CA LEU A 413 30.80 -7.15 -13.95
C LEU A 413 31.59 -5.85 -14.22
N GLU A 414 32.84 -5.97 -14.66
CA GLU A 414 33.63 -4.85 -15.17
C GLU A 414 33.25 -4.47 -16.61
N TYR A 415 33.10 -3.17 -16.83
CA TYR A 415 32.56 -2.54 -18.04
C TYR A 415 33.69 -2.09 -18.99
N ARG A 416 33.62 -2.47 -20.27
CA ARG A 416 34.44 -1.90 -21.37
C ARG A 416 33.53 -1.36 -22.47
N GLU A 417 33.67 -0.06 -22.73
CA GLU A 417 33.01 0.66 -23.82
C GLU A 417 33.79 0.52 -25.14
N THR A 418 33.11 0.12 -26.22
CA THR A 418 33.35 0.63 -27.59
C THR A 418 32.29 0.14 -28.59
N HIS A 419 31.92 1.04 -29.51
CA HIS A 419 31.13 0.88 -30.75
C HIS A 419 29.60 1.05 -30.75
N GLU A 420 29.27 2.34 -30.70
CA GLU A 420 28.09 3.16 -30.99
C GLU A 420 27.05 2.66 -32.02
N GLY A 421 25.78 2.73 -31.59
CA GLY A 421 24.63 2.96 -32.45
C GLY A 421 23.63 1.81 -32.50
N ALA A 422 23.89 0.80 -33.35
CA ALA A 422 22.96 -0.30 -33.59
C ALA A 422 23.21 -1.52 -32.66
N MET A 423 24.46 -1.79 -32.29
CA MET A 423 24.79 -2.79 -31.26
C MET A 423 24.36 -2.34 -29.86
N GLN A 424 24.29 -1.04 -29.62
CA GLN A 424 23.93 -0.47 -28.32
C GLN A 424 22.48 -0.79 -27.94
N GLY A 425 21.55 -0.80 -28.90
CA GLY A 425 20.16 -1.21 -28.66
C GLY A 425 20.02 -2.70 -28.30
N ALA A 426 20.72 -3.58 -29.02
CA ALA A 426 20.75 -5.01 -28.72
C ALA A 426 21.43 -5.32 -27.39
N GLN A 427 22.52 -4.59 -27.07
CA GLN A 427 23.24 -4.73 -25.81
C GLN A 427 22.42 -4.21 -24.62
N ILE A 428 21.73 -3.08 -24.76
CA ILE A 428 20.79 -2.58 -23.75
C ILE A 428 19.65 -3.58 -23.54
N HIS A 429 19.10 -4.16 -24.60
CA HIS A 429 18.04 -5.16 -24.48
C HIS A 429 18.52 -6.42 -23.74
N ALA A 430 19.71 -6.94 -24.10
CA ALA A 430 20.31 -8.08 -23.41
C ALA A 430 20.58 -7.79 -21.92
N ARG A 431 21.05 -6.58 -21.58
CA ARG A 431 21.27 -6.14 -20.19
C ARG A 431 19.95 -6.02 -19.42
N LEU A 432 18.91 -5.45 -20.03
CA LEU A 432 17.58 -5.40 -19.42
C LEU A 432 17.00 -6.80 -19.19
N GLN A 433 17.19 -7.74 -20.12
CA GLN A 433 16.82 -9.13 -19.94
C GLN A 433 17.55 -9.79 -18.77
N LEU A 434 18.86 -9.51 -18.61
CA LEU A 434 19.64 -10.00 -17.48
C LEU A 434 19.12 -9.44 -16.15
N LEU A 435 18.85 -8.13 -16.07
CA LEU A 435 18.28 -7.50 -14.88
C LEU A 435 16.88 -8.04 -14.56
N GLN A 436 16.06 -8.29 -15.57
CA GLN A 436 14.75 -8.93 -15.40
C GLN A 436 14.88 -10.36 -14.88
N SER A 437 15.83 -11.14 -15.40
CA SER A 437 16.13 -12.48 -14.90
C SER A 437 16.56 -12.43 -13.44
N HIS A 438 17.42 -11.48 -13.07
CA HIS A 438 17.89 -11.35 -11.69
C HIS A 438 16.74 -10.97 -10.74
N ALA A 439 15.90 -10.01 -11.12
CA ALA A 439 14.71 -9.66 -10.36
C ALA A 439 13.73 -10.84 -10.22
N ARG A 440 13.56 -11.64 -11.27
CA ARG A 440 12.73 -12.84 -11.23
C ARG A 440 13.29 -13.90 -10.27
N ASN A 441 14.60 -14.13 -10.28
CA ASN A 441 15.24 -15.06 -9.34
C ASN A 441 15.05 -14.62 -7.89
N PHE A 442 15.17 -13.31 -7.61
CA PHE A 442 14.85 -12.78 -6.27
C PHE A 442 13.39 -13.01 -5.88
N ALA A 443 12.46 -12.82 -6.81
CA ALA A 443 11.05 -13.08 -6.56
C ALA A 443 10.78 -14.58 -6.34
N GLU A 444 11.43 -15.46 -7.11
CA GLU A 444 11.36 -16.91 -6.92
C GLU A 444 11.78 -17.33 -5.51
N GLU A 445 12.93 -16.83 -5.06
CA GLU A 445 13.41 -17.12 -3.71
C GLU A 445 12.51 -16.48 -2.64
N GLY A 446 12.03 -15.26 -2.90
CA GLY A 446 11.17 -14.49 -2.00
C GLY A 446 9.85 -15.19 -1.68
N TRP A 447 9.16 -15.76 -2.68
CA TRP A 447 7.89 -16.46 -2.41
C TRP A 447 8.09 -17.76 -1.64
N ARG A 448 9.18 -18.50 -1.90
CA ARG A 448 9.53 -19.71 -1.14
C ARG A 448 9.82 -19.37 0.32
N LYS A 449 10.63 -18.33 0.54
CA LYS A 449 10.90 -17.82 1.90
C LYS A 449 9.61 -17.39 2.58
N LEU A 450 8.71 -16.67 1.90
CA LEU A 450 7.39 -16.31 2.43
C LEU A 450 6.57 -17.55 2.83
N ALA A 451 6.48 -18.57 1.96
CA ALA A 451 5.74 -19.80 2.26
C ALA A 451 6.28 -20.49 3.51
N LYS A 452 7.61 -20.58 3.65
CA LYS A 452 8.27 -21.10 4.85
C LYS A 452 7.96 -20.24 6.08
N SER A 453 8.04 -18.91 5.94
CA SER A 453 7.75 -17.96 7.03
C SER A 453 6.31 -18.08 7.53
N ILE A 454 5.34 -18.31 6.63
CA ILE A 454 3.92 -18.50 6.99
C ILE A 454 3.74 -19.68 7.96
N ARG A 455 4.57 -20.73 7.89
CA ARG A 455 4.51 -21.86 8.85
C ARG A 455 4.73 -21.45 10.30
N TYR A 456 5.51 -20.40 10.53
CA TYR A 456 5.81 -19.90 11.87
C TYR A 456 4.76 -18.90 12.36
N LEU A 457 3.86 -18.46 11.49
CA LEU A 457 2.83 -17.50 11.84
C LEU A 457 1.60 -18.24 12.38
N PRO A 458 1.01 -17.77 13.49
CA PRO A 458 -0.18 -18.43 14.02
C PRO A 458 -1.36 -18.26 13.05
N THR A 459 -2.09 -19.37 12.85
CA THR A 459 -2.95 -19.64 11.69
C THR A 459 -4.34 -18.94 11.63
N PRO A 460 -4.59 -17.83 12.34
CA PRO A 460 -5.73 -16.99 11.98
C PRO A 460 -5.49 -15.46 12.16
N HIS A 461 -4.41 -14.88 11.63
CA HIS A 461 -4.03 -13.49 12.01
C HIS A 461 -3.80 -12.49 10.87
N PHE A 462 -4.21 -12.79 9.64
CA PHE A 462 -3.98 -11.86 8.54
C PHE A 462 -5.15 -10.92 8.31
N MET A 463 -4.79 -9.69 7.96
CA MET A 463 -5.70 -8.60 7.61
C MET A 463 -5.62 -8.32 6.12
N PRO A 464 -6.55 -7.52 5.55
CA PRO A 464 -6.58 -7.20 4.12
C PRO A 464 -5.25 -6.84 3.45
N VAL A 465 -4.39 -6.12 4.16
CA VAL A 465 -3.08 -5.71 3.64
C VAL A 465 -2.10 -6.89 3.55
N HIS A 466 -2.12 -7.81 4.51
CA HIS A 466 -1.33 -9.05 4.44
C HIS A 466 -1.89 -10.00 3.38
N TRP A 467 -3.22 -10.04 3.22
CA TRP A 467 -3.88 -10.87 2.21
C TRP A 467 -3.46 -10.52 0.80
N THR A 468 -3.47 -9.23 0.50
CA THR A 468 -3.05 -8.73 -0.82
C THR A 468 -1.60 -9.10 -1.11
N THR A 469 -0.71 -9.02 -0.10
CA THR A 469 0.69 -9.47 -0.25
C THR A 469 0.80 -10.98 -0.47
N VAL A 470 0.18 -11.82 0.38
CA VAL A 470 0.21 -13.28 0.22
C VAL A 470 -0.38 -13.70 -1.13
N PHE A 471 -1.49 -13.09 -1.51
CA PHE A 471 -2.15 -13.39 -2.78
C PHE A 471 -1.31 -12.97 -4.00
N ASP A 472 -0.67 -11.79 -3.98
CA ASP A 472 0.19 -11.36 -5.08
C ASP A 472 1.40 -12.30 -5.22
N TRP A 473 1.97 -12.77 -4.11
CA TRP A 473 3.04 -13.77 -4.12
C TRP A 473 2.58 -15.14 -4.59
N ALA A 474 1.38 -15.58 -4.20
CA ALA A 474 0.80 -16.82 -4.68
C ALA A 474 0.48 -16.78 -6.17
N ARG A 475 0.00 -15.63 -6.68
CA ARG A 475 -0.17 -15.39 -8.12
C ARG A 475 1.17 -15.50 -8.85
N PHE A 476 2.20 -14.81 -8.35
CA PHE A 476 3.55 -14.90 -8.91
C PHE A 476 4.07 -16.33 -8.91
N CYS A 477 3.94 -17.05 -7.79
CA CYS A 477 4.31 -18.46 -7.66
C CYS A 477 3.60 -19.32 -8.73
N ALA A 478 2.29 -19.16 -8.89
CA ALA A 478 1.52 -19.91 -9.87
C ALA A 478 1.99 -19.64 -11.32
N GLU A 479 2.26 -18.38 -11.67
CA GLU A 479 2.79 -17.98 -12.98
C GLU A 479 4.21 -18.50 -13.21
N ASP A 480 5.06 -18.46 -12.18
CA ASP A 480 6.44 -18.92 -12.25
C ASP A 480 6.52 -20.43 -12.46
N VAL A 481 5.78 -21.19 -11.66
CA VAL A 481 5.70 -22.65 -11.75
C VAL A 481 5.10 -23.07 -13.09
N GLU A 482 4.04 -22.41 -13.58
CA GLU A 482 3.47 -22.69 -14.90
C GLU A 482 4.50 -22.53 -16.04
N GLY A 483 5.38 -21.54 -15.91
CA GLY A 483 6.49 -21.32 -16.83
C GLY A 483 7.56 -22.42 -16.79
N ARG A 484 7.90 -22.92 -15.59
CA ARG A 484 8.98 -23.90 -15.36
C ARG A 484 8.57 -25.35 -15.56
N VAL A 485 7.32 -25.72 -15.27
CA VAL A 485 6.83 -27.12 -15.40
C VAL A 485 6.91 -27.65 -16.84
N ARG A 486 7.08 -26.76 -17.83
CA ARG A 486 7.36 -27.17 -19.21
C ARG A 486 8.78 -27.72 -19.42
N SER A 487 9.71 -27.43 -18.52
CA SER A 487 11.13 -27.75 -18.63
C SER A 487 11.68 -28.61 -17.48
N GLU A 488 11.15 -28.49 -16.27
CA GLU A 488 11.71 -29.13 -15.06
C GLU A 488 10.61 -29.64 -14.12
N PRO A 489 10.74 -30.85 -13.53
CA PRO A 489 9.81 -31.37 -12.53
C PRO A 489 9.95 -30.62 -11.21
N LEU A 490 8.83 -30.47 -10.49
CA LEU A 490 8.82 -29.84 -9.16
C LEU A 490 9.49 -30.73 -8.12
N THR A 491 10.23 -30.12 -7.20
CA THR A 491 10.77 -30.81 -6.04
C THR A 491 9.70 -31.00 -4.95
N LYS A 492 9.90 -31.97 -4.06
CA LYS A 492 9.00 -32.21 -2.91
C LYS A 492 8.88 -30.98 -2.00
N GLU A 493 9.97 -30.24 -1.82
CA GLU A 493 9.98 -29.03 -0.98
C GLU A 493 9.15 -27.91 -1.62
N GLU A 494 9.27 -27.69 -2.93
CA GLU A 494 8.45 -26.71 -3.64
C GLU A 494 6.96 -27.03 -3.57
N VAL A 495 6.59 -28.30 -3.69
CA VAL A 495 5.18 -28.72 -3.58
C VAL A 495 4.64 -28.44 -2.19
N MET A 496 5.43 -28.69 -1.15
CA MET A 496 5.06 -28.36 0.23
C MET A 496 4.91 -26.84 0.43
N ASP A 497 5.78 -26.03 -0.18
CA ASP A 497 5.68 -24.56 -0.13
C ASP A 497 4.43 -24.04 -0.90
N ILE A 498 4.12 -24.64 -2.05
CA ILE A 498 2.89 -24.37 -2.83
C ILE A 498 1.64 -24.73 -2.04
N GLU A 499 1.60 -25.89 -1.39
CA GLU A 499 0.48 -26.31 -0.55
C GLU A 499 0.20 -25.33 0.59
N ILE A 500 1.25 -24.72 1.17
CA ILE A 500 1.08 -23.74 2.24
C ILE A 500 0.49 -22.45 1.72
N LEU A 501 0.96 -21.94 0.59
CA LEU A 501 0.36 -20.77 -0.03
C LEU A 501 -1.11 -21.04 -0.39
N ALA A 502 -1.42 -22.20 -0.94
CA ALA A 502 -2.79 -22.58 -1.26
C ALA A 502 -3.68 -22.68 0.00
N ASN A 503 -3.19 -23.33 1.05
CA ASN A 503 -3.91 -23.43 2.33
C ASN A 503 -4.11 -22.07 2.98
N GLU A 504 -3.09 -21.21 2.95
CA GLU A 504 -3.18 -19.86 3.47
C GLU A 504 -4.27 -19.07 2.71
N ILE A 505 -4.26 -19.10 1.37
CA ILE A 505 -5.31 -18.45 0.56
C ILE A 505 -6.71 -19.01 0.89
N ARG A 506 -6.85 -20.33 1.12
CA ARG A 506 -8.15 -20.89 1.55
C ARG A 506 -8.58 -20.38 2.92
N LEU A 507 -7.65 -20.28 3.87
CA LEU A 507 -7.91 -19.69 5.17
C LEU A 507 -8.29 -18.21 5.04
N LEU A 508 -7.77 -17.49 4.05
CA LEU A 508 -8.24 -16.13 3.74
C LEU A 508 -9.73 -16.11 3.36
N GLY A 509 -10.27 -17.22 2.85
CA GLY A 509 -11.70 -17.39 2.56
C GLY A 509 -12.57 -17.27 3.80
N TYR A 510 -12.00 -17.39 4.99
CA TYR A 510 -12.68 -17.14 6.26
C TYR A 510 -12.99 -15.67 6.48
N SER A 511 -12.14 -14.78 5.95
CA SER A 511 -12.18 -13.36 6.24
C SER A 511 -12.56 -12.52 5.04
N LEU A 512 -12.49 -13.10 3.84
CA LEU A 512 -12.86 -12.49 2.57
C LEU A 512 -13.97 -13.23 1.86
N ASP A 513 -14.72 -12.46 1.09
CA ASP A 513 -15.56 -12.98 0.02
C ASP A 513 -14.69 -13.44 -1.17
N ILE A 514 -13.98 -14.56 -1.01
CA ILE A 514 -13.19 -15.17 -2.10
C ILE A 514 -14.10 -15.59 -3.26
N ALA A 515 -15.36 -15.96 -2.99
CA ALA A 515 -16.31 -16.35 -4.03
C ALA A 515 -16.59 -15.21 -5.02
N SER A 516 -16.55 -13.96 -4.57
CA SER A 516 -16.64 -12.78 -5.44
C SER A 516 -15.36 -12.46 -6.24
N ARG A 517 -14.27 -13.19 -6.00
CA ARG A 517 -12.94 -12.94 -6.56
C ARG A 517 -12.48 -14.07 -7.49
N PRO A 518 -12.89 -14.05 -8.78
CA PRO A 518 -12.54 -15.11 -9.73
C PRO A 518 -11.03 -15.23 -9.96
N ASP A 519 -10.29 -14.14 -9.78
CA ASP A 519 -8.83 -14.14 -9.85
C ASP A 519 -8.18 -14.96 -8.74
N VAL A 520 -8.76 -14.97 -7.54
CA VAL A 520 -8.29 -15.78 -6.41
C VAL A 520 -8.57 -17.26 -6.63
N CYS A 521 -9.79 -17.59 -7.09
CA CYS A 521 -10.16 -18.97 -7.44
C CYS A 521 -9.23 -19.55 -8.52
N ALA A 522 -8.95 -18.79 -9.58
CA ALA A 522 -8.07 -19.23 -10.66
C ALA A 522 -6.63 -19.51 -10.17
N VAL A 523 -6.11 -18.70 -9.24
CA VAL A 523 -4.78 -18.96 -8.64
C VAL A 523 -4.81 -20.23 -7.78
N LEU A 524 -5.84 -20.41 -6.95
CA LEU A 524 -6.00 -21.64 -6.14
C LEU A 524 -6.06 -22.90 -7.00
N GLU A 525 -6.88 -22.89 -8.05
CA GLU A 525 -7.00 -24.02 -8.99
C GLU A 525 -5.65 -24.37 -9.64
N LYS A 526 -4.85 -23.36 -10.00
CA LYS A 526 -3.50 -23.59 -10.54
C LYS A 526 -2.58 -24.23 -9.50
N LEU A 527 -2.51 -23.69 -8.30
CA LEU A 527 -1.66 -24.22 -7.22
C LEU A 527 -2.02 -25.68 -6.90
N ASP A 528 -3.32 -25.99 -6.80
CA ASP A 528 -3.82 -27.35 -6.56
C ASP A 528 -3.47 -28.30 -7.71
N SER A 529 -3.55 -27.82 -8.95
CA SER A 529 -3.18 -28.63 -10.11
C SER A 529 -1.70 -29.04 -10.10
N PHE A 530 -0.81 -28.20 -9.55
CA PHE A 530 0.62 -28.53 -9.42
C PHE A 530 0.85 -29.59 -8.36
N THR A 531 0.20 -29.45 -7.19
CA THR A 531 0.25 -30.45 -6.12
C THR A 531 -0.29 -31.81 -6.58
N HIS A 532 -1.46 -31.85 -7.24
CA HIS A 532 -2.04 -33.08 -7.76
C HIS A 532 -1.17 -33.76 -8.82
N ARG A 533 -0.55 -32.98 -9.72
CA ARG A 533 0.35 -33.52 -10.74
C ARG A 533 1.56 -34.20 -10.12
N PHE A 534 2.19 -33.57 -9.13
CA PHE A 534 3.33 -34.15 -8.43
C PHE A 534 3.00 -35.47 -7.73
N VAL A 535 1.83 -35.56 -7.07
CA VAL A 535 1.35 -36.79 -6.44
C VAL A 535 1.17 -37.91 -7.46
N ASN A 536 0.61 -37.60 -8.64
CA ASN A 536 0.41 -38.59 -9.71
C ASN A 536 1.71 -39.03 -10.39
N GLU A 537 2.72 -38.16 -10.44
CA GLU A 537 4.04 -38.48 -11.03
C GLU A 537 4.98 -39.22 -10.06
N SER A 538 4.76 -39.07 -8.75
CA SER A 538 5.59 -39.66 -7.69
C SER A 538 5.07 -41.00 -7.16
N GLY A 539 3.80 -41.34 -7.43
CA GLY A 539 3.17 -42.61 -7.04
C GLY A 539 3.25 -43.65 -8.15
#